data_AF-A0A955Z6V9-F1
#
_entry.id   AF-A0A955Z6V9-F1
#
_cell.length_a   1.000
_cell.length_b   1.000
_cell.length_c   1.000
_cell.angle_alpha   90.00
_cell.angle_beta   90.00
_cell.angle_gamma   90.00
#
_symmetry.space_group_name_H-M   'P 1'
#
loop_
_entity.id
_entity.type
_entity.pdbx_description
1 polymer ?
#
loop_
_entity_poly.entity_id
_entity_poly.type
_entity_poly.pdbx_seq_one_letter_code
_entity_poly.pdbx_strand_id
1 'polypeptide(L)'
;VRAELLRERGDRAGLASLANDFFARHGVWNRGASLDWATPVLLAGLEELDAMPHAEVVRRADTWLAESKAARTPRWVVAAIGARTARGATEAKAWLERGGPLHPVNHTRAAALGRGYYGRATLAAGDAAGASKILTDATRACTGLVDPFAVVRAQLALGQAREALSDTEGACAAYGDVLKRWGVETPLGTTAKAAKARHVALKCGESGAPSKVAPKVAPASTPKAAPDCNPPIYYDPVTGQKKVKPGC
;
A
#
# COMPACT_ATOMS: atom_id res chain seq x y z
N VAL A 1 0.33 11.74 -8.90
CA VAL A 1 -0.97 12.45 -8.78
C VAL A 1 -1.84 12.29 -10.03
N ARG A 2 -1.44 12.77 -11.23
CA ARG A 2 -2.30 12.68 -12.44
C ARG A 2 -2.81 11.27 -12.74
N ALA A 3 -1.93 10.26 -12.74
CA ALA A 3 -2.31 8.86 -12.93
C ALA A 3 -3.34 8.37 -11.89
N GLU A 4 -3.19 8.82 -10.64
CA GLU A 4 -4.10 8.43 -9.56
C GLU A 4 -5.47 9.08 -9.68
N LEU A 5 -5.51 10.35 -10.10
CA LEU A 5 -6.77 11.03 -10.39
C LEU A 5 -7.52 10.38 -11.55
N LEU A 6 -6.82 10.03 -12.63
CA LEU A 6 -7.43 9.33 -13.77
C LEU A 6 -8.01 7.97 -13.34
N ARG A 7 -7.27 7.24 -12.51
CA ARG A 7 -7.74 5.97 -11.91
C ARG A 7 -8.99 6.18 -11.04
N GLU A 8 -8.98 7.18 -10.16
CA GLU A 8 -10.16 7.47 -9.31
C GLU A 8 -11.37 7.88 -10.13
N ARG A 9 -11.19 8.60 -11.24
CA ARG A 9 -12.31 8.97 -12.12
C ARG A 9 -12.79 7.82 -13.00
N GLY A 10 -12.09 6.69 -13.00
CA GLY A 10 -12.33 5.60 -13.95
C GLY A 10 -11.99 5.99 -15.40
N ASP A 11 -11.15 7.01 -15.61
CA ASP A 11 -10.69 7.43 -16.95
C ASP A 11 -9.59 6.49 -17.45
N ARG A 12 -10.04 5.34 -17.95
CA ARG A 12 -9.19 4.27 -18.49
C ARG A 12 -8.35 4.76 -19.67
N ALA A 13 -8.98 5.46 -20.62
CA ALA A 13 -8.31 5.94 -21.82
C ALA A 13 -7.25 7.00 -21.49
N GLY A 14 -7.56 7.95 -20.60
CA GLY A 14 -6.62 8.96 -20.14
C GLY A 14 -5.43 8.36 -19.39
N LEU A 15 -5.66 7.35 -18.54
CA LEU A 15 -4.58 6.65 -17.83
C LEU A 15 -3.67 5.87 -18.79
N ALA A 16 -4.24 5.16 -19.77
CA ALA A 16 -3.45 4.45 -20.79
C ALA A 16 -2.63 5.43 -21.64
N SER A 17 -3.23 6.53 -22.09
CA SER A 17 -2.53 7.58 -22.85
C SER A 17 -1.39 8.20 -22.04
N LEU A 18 -1.61 8.52 -20.76
CA LEU A 18 -0.58 9.04 -19.86
C LEU A 18 0.59 8.05 -19.70
N ALA A 19 0.29 6.77 -19.50
CA ALA A 19 1.31 5.74 -19.34
C ALA A 19 2.13 5.54 -20.62
N ASN A 20 1.47 5.50 -21.78
CA ASN A 20 2.16 5.37 -23.07
C ASN A 20 3.07 6.57 -23.36
N ASP A 21 2.59 7.80 -23.15
CA ASP A 21 3.40 9.02 -23.31
C ASP A 21 4.59 9.04 -22.35
N PHE A 22 4.37 8.64 -21.08
CA PHE A 22 5.44 8.48 -20.09
C PHE A 22 6.51 7.52 -20.60
N PHE A 23 6.15 6.29 -21.01
CA PHE A 23 7.13 5.29 -21.44
C PHE A 23 7.81 5.65 -22.75
N ALA A 24 7.12 6.32 -23.68
CA ALA A 24 7.72 6.81 -24.92
C ALA A 24 8.81 7.87 -24.68
N ARG A 25 8.66 8.69 -23.63
CA ARG A 25 9.60 9.77 -23.29
C ARG A 25 10.55 9.42 -22.14
N HIS A 26 10.35 8.29 -21.46
CA HIS A 26 11.04 7.93 -20.23
C HIS A 26 12.57 7.95 -20.38
N GLY A 27 13.10 7.56 -21.55
CA GLY A 27 14.53 7.58 -21.84
C GLY A 27 15.16 8.99 -21.90
N VAL A 28 14.35 10.03 -22.11
CA VAL A 28 14.79 11.43 -22.21
C VAL A 28 14.77 12.12 -20.84
N TRP A 29 14.00 11.61 -19.88
CA TRP A 29 13.91 12.21 -18.57
C TRP A 29 15.12 11.84 -17.71
N ASN A 30 15.75 12.86 -17.12
CA ASN A 30 16.93 12.68 -16.29
C ASN A 30 16.60 11.68 -15.17
N ARG A 31 17.33 10.55 -15.08
CA ARG A 31 17.08 9.42 -14.15
C ARG A 31 17.35 9.77 -12.67
N GLY A 32 16.90 10.95 -12.23
CA GLY A 32 16.89 11.34 -10.82
C GLY A 32 15.82 10.56 -10.05
N ALA A 33 16.05 10.38 -8.75
CA ALA A 33 15.26 9.53 -7.86
C ALA A 33 13.75 9.85 -7.77
N SER A 34 13.27 10.98 -8.31
CA SER A 34 11.86 11.37 -8.25
C SER A 34 10.98 10.68 -9.28
N LEU A 35 11.53 10.28 -10.44
CA LEU A 35 10.76 9.61 -11.52
C LEU A 35 10.63 8.10 -11.31
N ASP A 36 11.48 7.51 -10.47
CA ASP A 36 11.49 6.07 -10.18
C ASP A 36 10.13 5.56 -9.65
N TRP A 37 9.37 6.39 -8.93
CA TRP A 37 8.08 5.99 -8.35
C TRP A 37 6.94 5.95 -9.37
N ALA A 38 7.05 6.67 -10.48
CA ALA A 38 5.99 6.75 -11.48
C ALA A 38 5.90 5.46 -12.31
N THR A 39 7.05 4.89 -12.68
CA THR A 39 7.14 3.67 -13.49
C THR A 39 6.26 2.55 -12.97
N PRO A 40 6.39 2.08 -11.72
CA PRO A 40 5.61 0.94 -11.30
C PRO A 40 4.12 1.32 -11.16
N VAL A 41 3.77 2.55 -10.74
CA VAL A 41 2.36 3.00 -10.66
C VAL A 41 1.66 2.96 -12.03
N LEU A 42 2.37 3.35 -13.09
CA LEU A 42 1.89 3.35 -14.46
C LEU A 42 1.84 1.93 -15.05
N LEU A 43 2.82 1.07 -14.75
CA LEU A 43 2.80 -0.35 -15.13
C LEU A 43 1.57 -1.06 -14.55
N ALA A 44 1.28 -0.91 -13.25
CA ALA A 44 0.03 -1.44 -12.66
C ALA A 44 -1.22 -0.82 -13.27
N GLY A 45 -1.16 0.47 -13.64
CA GLY A 45 -2.25 1.11 -14.36
C GLY A 45 -2.53 0.40 -15.67
N LEU A 46 -1.51 0.16 -16.49
CA LEU A 46 -1.67 -0.54 -17.77
C LEU A 46 -2.19 -1.97 -17.61
N GLU A 47 -1.73 -2.70 -16.58
CA GLU A 47 -2.23 -4.04 -16.26
C GLU A 47 -3.72 -4.03 -15.87
N GLU A 48 -4.11 -3.15 -14.93
CA GLU A 48 -5.49 -2.99 -14.46
C GLU A 48 -6.45 -2.62 -15.59
N LEU A 49 -5.91 -1.98 -16.63
CA LEU A 49 -6.65 -1.58 -17.82
C LEU A 49 -6.75 -2.68 -18.87
N ASP A 50 -6.09 -3.83 -18.68
CA ASP A 50 -5.84 -4.85 -19.70
C ASP A 50 -5.21 -4.25 -20.97
N ALA A 51 -4.48 -3.13 -20.80
CA ALA A 51 -3.77 -2.44 -21.87
C ALA A 51 -2.34 -2.96 -22.05
N MET A 52 -1.88 -3.81 -21.13
CA MET A 52 -0.60 -4.49 -21.19
C MET A 52 -0.73 -5.87 -20.53
N PRO A 53 -0.36 -6.97 -21.24
CA PRO A 53 -0.38 -8.29 -20.66
C PRO A 53 0.50 -8.37 -19.41
N HIS A 54 0.06 -9.12 -18.39
CA HIS A 54 0.78 -9.29 -17.12
C HIS A 54 2.27 -9.67 -17.30
N ALA A 55 2.58 -10.58 -18.23
CA ALA A 55 3.97 -10.98 -18.49
C ALA A 55 4.85 -9.81 -18.96
N GLU A 56 4.30 -8.87 -19.75
CA GLU A 56 5.03 -7.68 -20.19
C GLU A 56 5.18 -6.66 -19.06
N VAL A 57 4.19 -6.54 -18.17
CA VAL A 57 4.26 -5.71 -16.95
C VAL A 57 5.40 -6.18 -16.06
N VAL A 58 5.48 -7.49 -15.78
CA VAL A 58 6.54 -8.11 -14.98
C VAL A 58 7.90 -7.87 -15.63
N ARG A 59 8.05 -8.17 -16.93
CA ARG A 59 9.31 -7.99 -17.66
C ARG A 59 9.81 -6.53 -17.62
N ARG A 60 8.92 -5.56 -17.81
CA ARG A 60 9.28 -4.13 -17.74
C ARG A 60 9.64 -3.71 -16.32
N ALA A 61 8.93 -4.23 -15.32
CA ALA A 61 9.24 -3.95 -13.93
C ALA A 61 10.60 -4.53 -13.51
N ASP A 62 10.94 -5.75 -13.95
CA ASP A 62 12.24 -6.37 -13.73
C ASP A 62 13.36 -5.59 -14.43
N THR A 63 13.14 -5.16 -15.67
CA THR A 63 14.09 -4.34 -16.42
C THR A 63 14.33 -3.01 -15.70
N TRP A 64 13.26 -2.31 -15.32
CA TRP A 64 13.35 -1.08 -14.54
C TRP A 64 14.09 -1.30 -13.21
N LEU A 65 13.83 -2.41 -12.52
CA LEU A 65 14.50 -2.72 -11.25
C LEU A 65 16.00 -3.01 -11.43
N ALA A 66 16.38 -3.68 -12.51
CA ALA A 66 17.78 -3.96 -12.84
C ALA A 66 18.54 -2.69 -13.25
N GLU A 67 17.89 -1.78 -13.98
CA GLU A 67 18.47 -0.51 -14.44
C GLU A 67 18.43 0.60 -13.38
N SER A 68 17.53 0.46 -12.40
CA SER A 68 17.37 1.36 -11.27
C SER A 68 18.66 1.40 -10.46
N LYS A 69 19.43 2.48 -10.63
CA LYS A 69 20.53 2.84 -9.72
C LYS A 69 20.02 3.17 -8.32
N ALA A 70 18.71 3.29 -8.13
CA ALA A 70 18.12 3.41 -6.82
C ALA A 70 18.20 2.05 -6.12
N ALA A 71 19.38 1.75 -5.58
CA ALA A 71 19.62 0.78 -4.51
C ALA A 71 18.73 1.00 -3.28
N ARG A 72 17.86 2.02 -3.30
CA ARG A 72 16.94 2.44 -2.25
C ARG A 72 15.48 2.22 -2.59
N THR A 73 15.09 2.00 -3.85
CA THR A 73 13.68 1.72 -4.14
C THR A 73 13.42 0.28 -3.73
N PRO A 74 12.62 0.06 -2.67
CA PRO A 74 12.51 -1.28 -2.14
C PRO A 74 11.83 -2.18 -3.17
N ARG A 75 12.40 -3.37 -3.42
CA ARG A 75 11.84 -4.36 -4.37
C ARG A 75 10.38 -4.69 -4.11
N TRP A 76 9.93 -4.54 -2.86
CA TRP A 76 8.52 -4.70 -2.50
C TRP A 76 7.59 -3.75 -3.24
N VAL A 77 8.04 -2.57 -3.69
CA VAL A 77 7.21 -1.61 -4.44
C VAL A 77 6.72 -2.24 -5.75
N VAL A 78 7.59 -2.97 -6.45
CA VAL A 78 7.26 -3.69 -7.69
C VAL A 78 6.28 -4.82 -7.41
N ALA A 79 6.60 -5.64 -6.40
CA ALA A 79 5.75 -6.73 -5.96
C ALA A 79 4.35 -6.24 -5.61
N ALA A 80 4.24 -5.22 -4.77
CA ALA A 80 2.97 -4.72 -4.29
C ALA A 80 2.14 -3.99 -5.36
N ILE A 81 2.75 -3.67 -6.51
CA ILE A 81 2.12 -3.08 -7.68
C ILE A 81 1.55 -4.16 -8.60
N GLY A 82 2.28 -5.27 -8.83
CA GLY A 82 1.75 -6.45 -9.51
C GLY A 82 0.66 -7.16 -8.69
N ALA A 83 0.66 -6.99 -7.36
CA ALA A 83 -0.28 -7.63 -6.45
C ALA A 83 -1.76 -7.24 -6.56
N ARG A 84 -2.14 -6.47 -7.58
CA ARG A 84 -3.52 -6.05 -7.82
C ARG A 84 -4.35 -7.13 -8.51
N THR A 85 -3.71 -8.12 -9.11
CA THR A 85 -4.36 -9.33 -9.61
C THR A 85 -4.11 -10.48 -8.64
N ALA A 86 -5.00 -11.47 -8.57
CA ALA A 86 -4.77 -12.65 -7.72
C ALA A 86 -3.43 -13.35 -8.06
N ARG A 87 -3.11 -13.43 -9.36
CA ARG A 87 -1.83 -13.94 -9.85
C ARG A 87 -0.66 -13.10 -9.34
N GLY A 88 -0.69 -11.80 -9.58
CA GLY A 88 0.40 -10.94 -9.14
C GLY A 88 0.49 -10.84 -7.61
N ALA A 89 -0.58 -11.13 -6.86
CA ALA A 89 -0.56 -11.13 -5.40
C ALA A 89 0.22 -12.32 -4.84
N THR A 90 0.06 -13.50 -5.44
CA THR A 90 0.89 -14.67 -5.12
C THR A 90 2.36 -14.41 -5.45
N GLU A 91 2.63 -13.86 -6.63
CA GLU A 91 4.01 -13.51 -7.03
C GLU A 91 4.61 -12.47 -6.10
N ALA A 92 3.84 -11.43 -5.77
CA ALA A 92 4.25 -10.40 -4.84
C ALA A 92 4.61 -11.00 -3.49
N LYS A 93 3.71 -11.82 -2.92
CA LYS A 93 3.95 -12.51 -1.64
C LYS A 93 5.23 -13.34 -1.70
N ALA A 94 5.41 -14.13 -2.76
CA ALA A 94 6.64 -14.93 -2.94
C ALA A 94 7.89 -14.03 -3.05
N TRP A 95 7.79 -12.87 -3.70
CA TRP A 95 8.86 -11.87 -3.75
C TRP A 95 9.17 -11.29 -2.38
N LEU A 96 8.15 -10.99 -1.59
CA LEU A 96 8.25 -10.44 -0.24
C LEU A 96 8.90 -11.45 0.72
N GLU A 97 8.55 -12.73 0.59
CA GLU A 97 9.17 -13.82 1.34
C GLU A 97 10.65 -14.03 0.96
N ARG A 98 11.00 -13.91 -0.33
CA ARG A 98 12.40 -14.00 -0.81
C ARG A 98 13.26 -12.78 -0.44
N GLY A 99 12.65 -11.61 -0.34
CA GLY A 99 13.33 -10.34 -0.09
C GLY A 99 13.81 -10.12 1.35
N GLY A 100 13.51 -11.07 2.25
CA GLY A 100 13.66 -10.91 3.69
C GLY A 100 12.52 -10.06 4.27
N PRO A 101 12.38 -10.02 5.61
CA PRO A 101 11.39 -9.16 6.25
C PRO A 101 11.55 -7.75 5.70
N LEU A 102 10.44 -7.07 5.42
CA LEU A 102 10.45 -5.63 5.22
C LEU A 102 11.31 -5.09 6.35
N HIS A 103 12.54 -4.61 6.05
CA HIS A 103 13.38 -3.99 7.06
C HIS A 103 12.47 -3.05 7.84
N PRO A 104 12.53 -2.99 9.18
CA PRO A 104 11.73 -2.07 9.98
C PRO A 104 12.06 -0.67 9.47
N VAL A 105 11.32 -0.27 8.44
CA VAL A 105 11.61 0.90 7.68
C VAL A 105 11.08 1.97 8.58
N ASN A 106 12.04 2.60 9.27
CA ASN A 106 11.89 3.86 9.99
C ASN A 106 10.83 4.70 9.27
N HIS A 107 10.05 5.46 10.05
CA HIS A 107 8.85 6.25 9.71
C HIS A 107 8.90 7.16 8.45
N THR A 108 9.87 7.01 7.58
CA THR A 108 9.94 7.51 6.22
C THR A 108 8.63 7.30 5.45
N ARG A 109 8.32 8.29 4.60
CA ARG A 109 7.16 8.30 3.70
C ARG A 109 7.06 7.04 2.86
N ALA A 110 8.18 6.55 2.31
CA ALA A 110 8.24 5.34 1.50
C ALA A 110 7.75 4.10 2.26
N ALA A 111 8.09 3.99 3.55
CA ALA A 111 7.68 2.89 4.41
C ALA A 111 6.16 2.81 4.57
N ALA A 112 5.53 3.96 4.84
CA ALA A 112 4.10 4.02 5.10
C ALA A 112 3.26 3.80 3.84
N LEU A 113 3.67 4.37 2.69
CA LEU A 113 3.09 4.02 1.39
C LEU A 113 3.24 2.53 1.12
N GLY A 114 4.40 1.98 1.47
CA GLY A 114 4.68 0.57 1.29
C GLY A 114 3.83 -0.38 2.07
N ARG A 115 3.54 -0.05 3.32
CA ARG A 115 2.57 -0.83 4.11
C ARG A 115 1.21 -0.88 3.44
N GLY A 116 0.73 0.24 2.89
CA GLY A 116 -0.55 0.27 2.18
C GLY A 116 -0.58 -0.68 0.98
N TYR A 117 0.46 -0.66 0.13
CA TYR A 117 0.55 -1.58 -1.00
C TYR A 117 0.79 -3.03 -0.57
N TYR A 118 1.68 -3.25 0.40
CA TYR A 118 1.99 -4.59 0.94
C TYR A 118 0.75 -5.24 1.53
N GLY A 119 -0.01 -4.52 2.36
CA GLY A 119 -1.24 -5.05 2.95
C GLY A 119 -2.31 -5.40 1.91
N ARG A 120 -2.41 -4.62 0.83
CA ARG A 120 -3.28 -4.94 -0.32
C ARG A 120 -2.84 -6.21 -1.03
N ALA A 121 -1.54 -6.38 -1.22
CA ALA A 121 -0.96 -7.59 -1.80
C ALA A 121 -1.26 -8.81 -0.94
N THR A 122 -1.03 -8.69 0.37
CA THR A 122 -1.33 -9.74 1.35
C THR A 122 -2.81 -10.13 1.32
N LEU A 123 -3.71 -9.15 1.21
CA LEU A 123 -5.15 -9.39 1.09
C LEU A 123 -5.49 -10.15 -0.20
N ALA A 124 -4.96 -9.70 -1.34
CA ALA A 124 -5.20 -10.33 -2.64
C ALA A 124 -4.62 -11.76 -2.70
N ALA A 125 -3.61 -12.07 -1.89
CA ALA A 125 -3.07 -13.41 -1.70
C ALA A 125 -3.88 -14.28 -0.72
N GLY A 126 -5.01 -13.79 -0.22
CA GLY A 126 -5.93 -14.52 0.67
C GLY A 126 -5.61 -14.44 2.16
N ASP A 127 -4.54 -13.76 2.58
CA ASP A 127 -4.18 -13.60 3.99
C ASP A 127 -4.85 -12.35 4.59
N ALA A 128 -6.16 -12.44 4.82
CA ALA A 128 -6.94 -11.32 5.38
C ALA A 128 -6.45 -10.89 6.78
N ALA A 129 -6.00 -11.83 7.61
CA ALA A 129 -5.51 -11.55 8.96
C ALA A 129 -4.21 -10.74 8.93
N GLY A 130 -3.21 -11.19 8.15
CA GLY A 130 -1.97 -10.46 7.94
C GLY A 130 -2.21 -9.09 7.32
N ALA A 131 -3.06 -9.04 6.29
CA ALA A 131 -3.43 -7.80 5.63
C ALA A 131 -4.07 -6.79 6.60
N SER A 132 -5.02 -7.22 7.44
CA SER A 132 -5.70 -6.35 8.41
C SER A 132 -4.71 -5.66 9.35
N LYS A 133 -3.70 -6.40 9.86
CA LYS A 133 -2.64 -5.83 10.70
C LYS A 133 -1.83 -4.77 9.94
N ILE A 134 -1.33 -5.12 8.75
CA ILE A 134 -0.48 -4.22 7.93
C ILE A 134 -1.25 -2.96 7.53
N LEU A 135 -2.51 -3.13 7.09
CA LEU A 135 -3.36 -2.04 6.62
C LEU A 135 -3.79 -1.12 7.77
N THR A 136 -4.01 -1.65 8.97
CA THR A 136 -4.24 -0.82 10.17
C THR A 136 -3.08 0.13 10.42
N ASP A 137 -1.84 -0.33 10.29
CA ASP A 137 -0.66 0.53 10.45
C ASP A 137 -0.53 1.53 9.29
N ALA A 138 -0.89 1.13 8.07
CA ALA A 138 -0.86 2.00 6.89
C ALA A 138 -1.88 3.14 6.99
N THR A 139 -3.09 2.88 7.48
CA THR A 139 -4.16 3.88 7.57
C THR A 139 -3.96 4.87 8.71
N ARG A 140 -3.17 4.51 9.73
CA ARG A 140 -2.77 5.39 10.84
C ARG A 140 -1.57 6.27 10.52
N ALA A 141 -0.89 6.06 9.39
CA ALA A 141 0.30 6.84 9.05
C ALA A 141 -0.05 8.28 8.61
N CYS A 142 0.78 9.25 9.02
CA CYS A 142 0.65 10.66 8.60
C CYS A 142 0.87 10.89 7.08
N THR A 143 1.15 9.83 6.30
CA THR A 143 1.29 9.91 4.84
C THR A 143 0.03 10.38 4.13
N GLY A 144 -1.13 10.37 4.78
CA GLY A 144 -2.38 10.86 4.21
C GLY A 144 -2.37 12.35 3.83
N LEU A 145 -1.39 13.12 4.30
CA LEU A 145 -1.17 14.52 3.90
C LEU A 145 -0.40 14.65 2.58
N VAL A 146 0.41 13.64 2.23
CA VAL A 146 1.31 13.70 1.07
C VAL A 146 0.89 12.76 -0.05
N ASP A 147 0.13 11.72 0.28
CA ASP A 147 -0.51 10.81 -0.65
C ASP A 147 -1.88 10.40 -0.11
N PRO A 148 -2.91 11.25 -0.30
CA PRO A 148 -4.25 10.93 0.15
C PRO A 148 -4.80 9.67 -0.55
N PHE A 149 -4.35 9.39 -1.79
CA PHE A 149 -4.85 8.25 -2.55
C PHE A 149 -4.43 6.92 -1.94
N ALA A 150 -3.16 6.79 -1.56
CA ALA A 150 -2.67 5.58 -0.93
C ALA A 150 -3.41 5.26 0.37
N VAL A 151 -3.64 6.27 1.23
CA VAL A 151 -4.30 6.06 2.54
C VAL A 151 -5.78 5.71 2.38
N VAL A 152 -6.52 6.40 1.51
CA VAL A 152 -7.95 6.09 1.35
C VAL A 152 -8.17 4.73 0.71
N ARG A 153 -7.31 4.32 -0.23
CA ARG A 153 -7.37 2.94 -0.76
C ARG A 153 -6.91 1.89 0.24
N ALA A 154 -5.97 2.22 1.13
CA ALA A 154 -5.62 1.33 2.24
C ALA A 154 -6.79 1.17 3.21
N GLN A 155 -7.60 2.21 3.44
CA GLN A 155 -8.85 2.10 4.21
C GLN A 155 -9.88 1.21 3.53
N LEU A 156 -10.09 1.36 2.21
CA LEU A 156 -10.96 0.45 1.45
C LEU A 156 -10.50 -1.01 1.61
N ALA A 157 -9.20 -1.27 1.44
CA ALA A 157 -8.63 -2.60 1.58
C ALA A 157 -8.72 -3.12 3.03
N LEU A 158 -8.59 -2.26 4.03
CA LEU A 158 -8.77 -2.63 5.43
C LEU A 158 -10.21 -3.10 5.69
N GLY A 159 -11.20 -2.38 5.12
CA GLY A 159 -12.59 -2.80 5.18
C GLY A 159 -12.81 -4.18 4.56
N GLN A 160 -12.22 -4.43 3.39
CA GLN A 160 -12.29 -5.73 2.71
C GLN A 160 -11.62 -6.85 3.52
N ALA A 161 -10.45 -6.59 4.12
CA ALA A 161 -9.75 -7.55 4.95
C ALA A 161 -10.58 -7.90 6.21
N ARG A 162 -11.18 -6.91 6.86
CA ARG A 162 -12.04 -7.13 8.03
C ARG A 162 -13.32 -7.86 7.68
N GLU A 163 -13.92 -7.55 6.54
CA GLU A 163 -15.09 -8.26 6.04
C GLU A 163 -14.78 -9.74 5.78
N ALA A 164 -13.62 -10.06 5.18
CA ALA A 164 -13.17 -11.44 4.99
C ALA A 164 -12.94 -12.19 6.32
N LEU A 165 -12.69 -11.46 7.41
CA LEU A 165 -12.56 -12.00 8.77
C LEU A 165 -13.90 -12.01 9.54
N SER A 166 -15.01 -11.70 8.87
CA SER A 166 -16.34 -11.53 9.51
C SER A 166 -16.40 -10.42 10.59
N ASP A 167 -15.42 -9.52 10.62
CA ASP A 167 -15.43 -8.30 11.46
C ASP A 167 -16.28 -7.23 10.76
N THR A 168 -17.60 -7.40 10.82
CA THR A 168 -18.56 -6.52 10.12
C THR A 168 -18.50 -5.09 10.65
N GLU A 169 -18.40 -4.91 11.97
CA GLU A 169 -18.31 -3.58 12.59
C GLU A 169 -17.04 -2.86 12.15
N GLY A 170 -15.89 -3.53 12.24
CA GLY A 170 -14.62 -2.96 11.81
C GLY A 170 -14.56 -2.70 10.30
N ALA A 171 -15.23 -3.53 9.48
CA ALA A 171 -15.35 -3.30 8.05
C ALA A 171 -16.21 -2.06 7.75
N CYS A 172 -17.38 -1.94 8.38
CA CYS A 172 -18.25 -0.78 8.27
C CYS A 172 -17.54 0.52 8.65
N ALA A 173 -16.79 0.53 9.75
CA ALA A 173 -16.00 1.69 10.16
C ALA A 173 -14.98 2.11 9.09
N ALA A 174 -14.22 1.17 8.53
CA ALA A 174 -13.22 1.45 7.51
C ALA A 174 -13.84 1.95 6.19
N TYR A 175 -14.98 1.39 5.76
CA TYR A 175 -15.72 1.90 4.60
C TYR A 175 -16.32 3.29 4.87
N GLY A 176 -16.83 3.52 6.09
CA GLY A 176 -17.32 4.82 6.54
C GLY A 176 -16.24 5.90 6.47
N ASP A 177 -15.01 5.59 6.86
CA ASP A 177 -13.87 6.51 6.74
C ASP A 177 -13.57 6.91 5.29
N VAL A 178 -13.68 5.96 4.34
CA VAL A 178 -13.55 6.26 2.89
C VAL A 178 -14.66 7.21 2.45
N LEU A 179 -15.91 6.92 2.80
CA LEU A 179 -17.08 7.71 2.40
C LEU A 179 -17.09 9.10 3.02
N LYS A 180 -16.65 9.24 4.28
CA LYS A 180 -16.49 10.55 4.92
C LYS A 180 -15.52 11.43 4.16
N ARG A 181 -14.45 10.85 3.60
CA ARG A 181 -13.39 11.62 2.92
C ARG A 181 -13.70 11.90 1.46
N TRP A 182 -14.20 10.91 0.73
CA TRP A 182 -14.37 10.96 -0.74
C TRP A 182 -15.79 10.63 -1.23
N GLY A 183 -16.74 10.39 -0.32
CA GLY A 183 -18.12 10.01 -0.66
C GLY A 183 -19.05 11.18 -1.01
N VAL A 184 -18.53 12.41 -1.01
CA VAL A 184 -19.31 13.63 -1.33
C VAL A 184 -19.08 14.14 -2.76
N GLU A 185 -18.15 13.54 -3.50
CA GLU A 185 -17.83 13.97 -4.86
C GLU A 185 -18.88 13.52 -5.88
N THR A 186 -19.12 14.34 -6.91
CA THR A 186 -20.02 14.02 -8.04
C THR A 186 -19.30 14.25 -9.37
N PRO A 187 -19.09 13.21 -10.20
CA PRO A 187 -19.39 11.80 -9.93
C PRO A 187 -18.48 11.19 -8.84
N LEU A 188 -18.96 10.16 -8.16
CA LEU A 188 -18.15 9.42 -7.18
C LEU A 188 -16.94 8.78 -7.84
N GLY A 189 -15.78 8.90 -7.20
CA GLY A 189 -14.58 8.15 -7.59
C GLY A 189 -14.74 6.64 -7.41
N THR A 190 -13.93 5.86 -8.11
CA THR A 190 -13.96 4.38 -8.11
C THR A 190 -13.78 3.81 -6.71
N THR A 191 -12.87 4.36 -5.89
CA THR A 191 -12.68 3.92 -4.50
C THR A 191 -13.91 4.19 -3.64
N ALA A 192 -14.50 5.39 -3.72
CA ALA A 192 -15.69 5.75 -2.96
C ALA A 192 -16.92 4.94 -3.40
N LYS A 193 -17.07 4.69 -4.71
CA LYS A 193 -18.13 3.82 -5.26
C LYS A 193 -18.01 2.40 -4.72
N ALA A 194 -16.79 1.83 -4.68
CA ALA A 194 -16.54 0.51 -4.12
C ALA A 194 -16.86 0.46 -2.62
N ALA A 195 -16.39 1.43 -1.84
CA ALA A 195 -16.69 1.52 -0.41
C ALA A 195 -18.20 1.64 -0.16
N LYS A 196 -18.92 2.47 -0.94
CA LYS A 196 -20.38 2.61 -0.84
C LYS A 196 -21.09 1.30 -1.10
N ALA A 197 -20.70 0.58 -2.15
CA ALA A 197 -21.30 -0.71 -2.50
C ALA A 197 -21.13 -1.74 -1.36
N ARG A 198 -19.95 -1.84 -0.76
CA ARG A 198 -19.71 -2.75 0.37
C ARG A 198 -20.41 -2.31 1.65
N HIS A 199 -20.40 -1.01 1.95
CA HIS A 199 -21.11 -0.45 3.10
C HIS A 199 -22.61 -0.75 3.06
N VAL A 200 -23.24 -0.66 1.88
CA VAL A 200 -24.65 -1.04 1.68
C VAL A 200 -24.83 -2.56 1.76
N ALA A 201 -23.96 -3.35 1.13
CA ALA A 201 -24.05 -4.81 1.17
C ALA A 201 -23.98 -5.39 2.59
N LEU A 202 -23.19 -4.76 3.46
CA LEU A 202 -23.08 -5.11 4.88
C LEU A 202 -24.17 -4.51 5.78
N LYS A 203 -25.10 -3.71 5.22
CA LYS A 203 -26.15 -3.00 5.97
C LYS A 203 -25.59 -2.14 7.12
N CYS A 204 -24.43 -1.51 6.88
CA CYS A 204 -23.79 -0.66 7.87
C CYS A 204 -24.72 0.50 8.26
N GLY A 205 -25.08 0.59 9.54
CA GLY A 205 -26.01 1.59 10.09
C GLY A 205 -27.42 1.07 10.38
N GLU A 206 -27.83 -0.07 9.83
CA GLU A 206 -29.11 -0.73 10.17
C GLU A 206 -29.00 -1.65 11.38
N SER A 207 -27.78 -2.07 11.70
CA SER A 207 -27.44 -2.85 12.89
C SER A 207 -27.48 -1.97 14.15
N GLY A 208 -28.64 -1.38 14.46
CA GLY A 208 -28.89 -0.53 15.64
C GLY A 208 -28.74 -1.23 16.99
N ALA A 209 -28.16 -2.42 17.04
CA ALA A 209 -27.79 -3.11 18.27
C ALA A 209 -26.26 -3.14 18.38
N PRO A 210 -25.64 -2.44 19.36
CA PRO A 210 -24.22 -2.66 19.65
C PRO A 210 -24.04 -4.15 19.91
N SER A 211 -23.19 -4.80 19.12
CA SER A 211 -22.83 -6.19 19.37
C SER A 211 -22.22 -6.25 20.78
N LYS A 212 -22.98 -6.74 21.76
CA LYS A 212 -22.50 -6.92 23.15
C LYS A 212 -21.37 -7.95 23.25
N VAL A 213 -20.98 -8.55 22.14
CA VAL A 213 -19.87 -9.48 22.06
C VAL A 213 -18.87 -8.87 21.09
N ALA A 214 -18.11 -7.88 21.57
CA ALA A 214 -16.78 -7.70 21.01
C ALA A 214 -16.09 -9.07 21.11
N PRO A 215 -15.58 -9.66 20.01
CA PRO A 215 -14.72 -10.82 20.14
C PRO A 215 -13.63 -10.39 21.11
N LYS A 216 -13.55 -11.08 22.25
CA LYS A 216 -12.43 -10.96 23.16
C LYS A 216 -11.23 -11.50 22.39
N VAL A 217 -10.70 -10.69 21.48
CA VAL A 217 -9.38 -10.89 20.91
C VAL A 217 -8.51 -10.82 22.14
N ALA A 218 -8.14 -12.00 22.66
CA ALA A 218 -7.19 -12.08 23.74
C ALA A 218 -6.05 -11.17 23.31
N PRO A 219 -5.67 -10.16 24.11
CA PRO A 219 -4.55 -9.31 23.76
C PRO A 219 -3.43 -10.28 23.42
N ALA A 220 -2.95 -10.22 22.16
CA ALA A 220 -1.79 -11.01 21.78
C ALA A 220 -0.79 -10.78 22.89
N SER A 221 -0.40 -11.85 23.58
CA SER A 221 0.55 -11.77 24.68
C SER A 221 1.76 -11.07 24.10
N THR A 222 1.88 -9.77 24.38
CA THR A 222 3.05 -9.00 23.97
C THR A 222 4.19 -9.73 24.62
N PRO A 223 5.09 -10.38 23.86
CA PRO A 223 6.31 -10.88 24.47
C PRO A 223 6.89 -9.67 25.19
N LYS A 224 7.14 -9.82 26.50
CA LYS A 224 7.74 -8.77 27.33
C LYS A 224 8.96 -8.30 26.56
N ALA A 225 8.87 -7.12 25.94
CA ALA A 225 9.93 -6.62 25.10
C ALA A 225 11.17 -6.62 26.00
N ALA A 226 12.23 -7.31 25.56
CA ALA A 226 13.53 -7.07 26.15
C ALA A 226 13.74 -5.54 26.12
N PRO A 227 14.25 -4.93 27.20
CA PRO A 227 14.53 -3.50 27.19
C PRO A 227 15.26 -3.18 25.88
N ASP A 228 14.69 -2.24 25.13
CA ASP A 228 15.11 -1.89 23.77
C ASP A 228 16.49 -1.22 23.87
N CYS A 229 17.53 -2.05 24.03
CA CYS A 229 18.92 -1.64 24.10
C CYS A 229 19.39 -1.28 22.70
N ASN A 230 18.88 -0.17 22.18
CA ASN A 230 19.39 0.40 20.95
C ASN A 230 20.34 1.55 21.36
N PRO A 231 21.65 1.28 21.58
CA PRO A 231 22.57 2.31 22.00
C PRO A 231 22.58 3.41 20.94
N PRO A 232 22.46 4.69 21.34
CA PRO A 232 22.46 5.78 20.39
C PRO A 232 23.76 5.78 19.59
N ILE A 233 23.60 5.83 18.27
CA ILE A 233 24.69 5.92 17.31
C ILE A 233 25.07 7.40 17.20
N TYR A 234 26.34 7.71 17.43
CA TYR A 234 26.89 9.04 17.19
C TYR A 234 28.01 8.99 16.18
N TYR A 235 28.19 10.08 15.44
CA TYR A 235 29.32 10.25 14.53
C TYR A 235 30.31 11.20 15.17
N ASP A 236 31.56 10.77 15.22
CA ASP A 236 32.65 11.62 15.68
C ASP A 236 32.85 12.77 14.67
N PRO A 237 32.74 14.05 15.11
CA PRO A 237 32.72 15.18 14.19
C PRO A 237 34.09 15.47 13.54
N VAL A 238 35.18 14.91 14.06
CA VAL A 238 36.53 15.12 13.55
C VAL A 238 36.91 14.02 12.56
N THR A 239 36.56 12.78 12.88
CA THR A 239 36.99 11.60 12.10
C THR A 239 35.90 11.06 11.17
N GLY A 240 34.64 11.46 11.36
CA GLY A 240 33.48 10.91 10.65
C GLY A 240 33.18 9.45 10.99
N GLN A 241 33.92 8.84 11.92
CA GLN A 241 33.73 7.45 12.29
C GLN A 241 32.46 7.28 13.13
N LYS A 242 31.71 6.23 12.81
CA LYS A 242 30.53 5.79 13.56
C LYS A 242 30.99 5.21 14.91
N LYS A 243 30.56 5.81 16.02
CA LYS A 243 30.79 5.29 17.38
C LYS A 243 29.47 4.84 17.98
N VAL A 244 29.50 3.67 18.63
CA VAL A 244 28.39 3.16 19.43
C VAL A 244 28.75 3.39 20.89
N LYS A 245 27.92 4.14 21.63
CA LYS A 245 28.17 4.33 23.06
C LYS A 245 27.89 2.99 23.77
N PRO A 246 28.86 2.41 24.52
CA PRO A 246 28.58 1.21 25.30
C PRO A 246 27.54 1.54 26.38
N GLY A 247 26.46 0.76 26.44
CA GLY A 247 25.41 0.91 27.46
C GLY A 247 24.15 0.12 27.14
N CYS A 248 24.00 -1.02 27.84
CA CYS A 248 22.79 -1.38 28.58
C CYS A 248 23.21 -1.32 30.07
#